data_AF-A0A533QB24-F1
#
_entry.id   AF-A0A533QB24-F1
#
_cell.length_a   1.000
_cell.length_b   1.000
_cell.length_c   1.000
_cell.angle_alpha   90.00
_cell.angle_beta   90.00
_cell.angle_gamma   90.00
#
_symmetry.space_group_name_H-M   'P 1'
#
loop_
_entity.id
_entity.type
_entity.pdbx_description
1 polymer ?
#
loop_
_entity_poly.entity_id
_entity_poly.type
_entity_poly.pdbx_seq_one_letter_code
_entity_poly.pdbx_strand_id
1 'polypeptide(L)'
;MNAEGYYGKENFTHDDHQALANMLKGHVMVTHYQNGLYDRLYQGWHKYTFESFKGSRKADAGEEKPKTVGVLYCNFQPEVNSRSLFNGL
;
A
#
# COMPACT_ATOMS: atom_id res chain seq x y z
N MET A 1 -4.12 13.11 10.01
CA MET A 1 -4.78 13.22 8.69
C MET A 1 -4.92 11.84 8.09
N ASN A 2 -6.14 11.31 8.04
CA ASN A 2 -6.44 10.03 7.42
C ASN A 2 -6.25 10.15 5.90
N ALA A 3 -5.96 9.04 5.22
CA ALA A 3 -5.78 8.98 3.77
C ALA A 3 -7.06 9.34 2.96
N GLU A 4 -8.18 9.59 3.65
CA GLU A 4 -9.49 9.88 3.09
C GLU A 4 -9.52 11.10 2.15
N GLY A 5 -8.55 12.02 2.25
CA GLY A 5 -8.46 13.21 1.38
C GLY A 5 -7.68 13.04 0.08
N TYR A 6 -7.01 11.91 -0.17
CA TYR A 6 -6.27 11.72 -1.44
C TYR A 6 -7.20 11.39 -2.63
N TYR A 7 -8.41 10.93 -2.36
CA TYR A 7 -9.36 10.40 -3.35
C TYR A 7 -10.60 11.31 -3.49
N GLY A 8 -10.41 12.51 -4.04
CA GLY A 8 -11.51 13.40 -4.44
C GLY A 8 -12.10 13.00 -5.80
N LYS A 9 -13.25 13.59 -6.18
CA LYS A 9 -13.94 13.32 -7.47
C LYS A 9 -13.09 13.56 -8.73
N GLU A 10 -12.00 14.32 -8.64
CA GLU A 10 -11.02 14.53 -9.73
C GLU A 10 -9.78 13.64 -9.62
N ASN A 11 -9.70 12.81 -8.58
CA ASN A 11 -8.63 11.86 -8.32
C ASN A 11 -9.16 10.43 -8.47
N PHE A 12 -8.25 9.45 -8.35
CA PHE A 12 -8.57 8.03 -8.34
C PHE A 12 -9.65 7.73 -7.28
N THR A 13 -10.83 7.28 -7.70
CA THR A 13 -11.99 7.12 -6.83
C THR A 13 -12.05 5.73 -6.19
N HIS A 14 -12.98 5.53 -5.26
CA HIS A 14 -13.26 4.20 -4.70
C HIS A 14 -13.63 3.17 -5.77
N ASP A 15 -14.43 3.59 -6.76
CA ASP A 15 -14.85 2.71 -7.86
C ASP A 15 -13.67 2.37 -8.77
N ASP A 16 -12.74 3.30 -8.98
CA ASP A 16 -11.51 3.05 -9.74
C ASP A 16 -10.62 2.01 -9.03
N HIS A 17 -10.52 2.06 -7.69
CA HIS A 17 -9.83 1.02 -6.93
C HIS A 17 -10.46 -0.36 -7.09
N GLN A 18 -11.79 -0.41 -7.06
CA GLN A 18 -12.53 -1.67 -7.25
C GLN A 18 -12.37 -2.21 -8.67
N ALA A 19 -12.47 -1.34 -9.68
CA ALA A 19 -12.27 -1.70 -11.08
C ALA A 19 -10.86 -2.21 -11.34
N LEU A 20 -9.84 -1.51 -10.81
CA LEU A 20 -8.45 -1.95 -10.90
C LEU A 20 -8.27 -3.33 -10.25
N ALA A 21 -8.73 -3.53 -9.02
CA ALA A 21 -8.60 -4.81 -8.32
C ALA A 21 -9.18 -5.99 -9.13
N ASN A 22 -10.31 -5.78 -9.81
CA ASN A 22 -10.96 -6.81 -10.63
C ASN A 22 -10.19 -7.13 -11.93
N MET A 23 -9.46 -6.16 -12.47
CA MET A 23 -8.69 -6.27 -13.72
C MET A 23 -7.33 -6.95 -13.56
N LEU A 24 -6.74 -6.95 -12.37
CA LEU A 24 -5.40 -7.49 -12.15
C LEU A 24 -5.37 -9.01 -12.38
N LYS A 25 -4.65 -9.45 -13.41
CA LYS A 25 -4.37 -10.86 -13.77
C LYS A 25 -2.85 -11.06 -13.88
N GLY A 26 -2.38 -12.29 -13.68
CA GLY A 26 -0.94 -12.61 -13.65
C GLY A 26 -0.31 -12.37 -12.27
N HIS A 27 1.02 -12.34 -12.18
CA HIS A 27 1.73 -12.03 -10.92
C HIS A 27 1.79 -10.52 -10.70
N VAL A 28 1.14 -10.06 -9.63
CA VAL A 28 0.93 -8.64 -9.37
C VAL A 28 1.34 -8.29 -7.94
N MET A 29 1.96 -7.12 -7.82
CA MET A 29 2.32 -6.47 -6.56
C MET A 29 1.56 -5.15 -6.45
N VAL A 30 0.83 -4.94 -5.35
CA VAL A 30 0.13 -3.69 -5.05
C VAL A 30 0.66 -3.14 -3.73
N THR A 31 1.05 -1.86 -3.70
CA THR A 31 1.48 -1.20 -2.46
C THR A 31 0.57 -0.03 -2.11
N HIS A 32 0.27 0.10 -0.82
CA HIS A 32 -0.51 1.21 -0.31
C HIS A 32 -0.21 1.45 1.18
N TYR A 33 -0.54 2.64 1.70
CA TYR A 33 -0.61 2.81 3.16
C TYR A 33 -1.70 1.92 3.75
N GLN A 34 -1.53 1.48 5.00
CA GLN A 34 -2.52 0.63 5.66
C GLN A 34 -3.92 1.26 5.62
N ASN A 35 -4.88 0.53 5.05
CA ASN A 35 -6.22 1.02 4.76
C ASN A 35 -7.22 -0.15 4.63
N GLY A 36 -8.38 -0.04 5.29
CA GLY A 36 -9.39 -1.11 5.32
C GLY A 36 -10.08 -1.38 3.98
N LEU A 37 -10.05 -0.46 3.02
CA LEU A 37 -10.50 -0.73 1.64
C LEU A 37 -9.58 -1.75 0.98
N TYR A 38 -8.26 -1.52 1.05
CA TYR A 38 -7.26 -2.39 0.42
C TYR A 38 -7.20 -3.77 1.08
N ASP A 39 -7.37 -3.83 2.40
CA ASP A 39 -7.47 -5.10 3.13
C ASP A 39 -8.63 -5.97 2.62
N ARG A 40 -9.75 -5.34 2.22
CA ARG A 40 -10.90 -6.03 1.62
C ARG A 40 -10.68 -6.37 0.15
N LEU A 41 -10.19 -5.42 -0.65
CA LEU A 41 -9.99 -5.60 -2.09
C LEU A 41 -9.00 -6.73 -2.42
N TYR A 42 -7.93 -6.86 -1.62
CA TYR A 42 -6.86 -7.84 -1.83
C TYR A 42 -6.93 -8.97 -0.80
N GLN A 43 -8.11 -9.28 -0.28
CA GLN A 43 -8.31 -10.41 0.62
C GLN A 43 -7.82 -11.71 -0.04
N GLY A 44 -7.04 -12.51 0.69
CA GLY A 44 -6.45 -13.76 0.20
C GLY A 44 -5.13 -13.60 -0.54
N TRP A 45 -4.67 -12.37 -0.79
CA TRP A 45 -3.31 -12.10 -1.28
C TRP A 45 -2.32 -12.17 -0.11
N HIS A 46 -1.05 -12.44 -0.42
CA HIS A 46 0.03 -12.36 0.55
C HIS A 46 0.24 -10.90 0.96
N LYS A 47 0.21 -10.62 2.26
CA LYS A 47 0.28 -9.27 2.83
C LYS A 47 1.56 -9.11 3.65
N TYR A 48 2.28 -8.01 3.40
CA TYR A 48 3.52 -7.68 4.10
C TYR A 48 3.52 -6.22 4.52
N THR A 49 3.88 -5.95 5.77
CA THR A 49 3.88 -4.60 6.35
C THR A 49 5.29 -4.10 6.60
N PHE A 50 5.53 -2.81 6.37
CA PHE A 50 6.82 -2.17 6.62
C PHE A 50 6.64 -0.74 7.15
N GLU A 51 7.61 -0.26 7.94
CA GLU A 51 7.63 1.15 8.37
C GLU A 51 7.90 2.06 7.15
N SER A 52 7.12 3.11 7.02
CA SER A 52 7.19 4.08 5.95
C SER A 52 6.99 5.50 6.49
N PHE A 53 7.03 6.49 5.60
CA PHE A 53 6.79 7.89 5.93
C PHE A 53 5.63 8.42 5.10
N LYS A 54 4.79 9.25 5.73
CA LYS A 54 3.63 9.83 5.07
C LYS A 54 4.05 10.91 4.09
N GLY A 55 3.51 10.82 2.86
CA GLY A 55 3.70 11.80 1.80
C GLY A 55 5.06 11.68 1.10
N SER A 56 5.09 12.07 -0.16
CA SER A 56 6.27 11.97 -1.04
C SER A 56 7.25 13.15 -0.91
N ARG A 57 6.92 14.19 -0.12
CA ARG A 57 7.77 15.38 0.01
C ARG A 57 9.07 15.11 0.78
N LYS A 58 10.13 15.85 0.45
CA LYS A 58 11.33 15.91 1.27
C LYS A 58 11.02 16.60 2.59
N ALA A 59 11.69 16.18 3.66
CA ALA A 59 11.65 16.88 4.93
C ALA A 59 12.64 18.05 4.88
N ASP A 60 12.27 19.18 5.47
CA ASP A 60 13.22 20.26 5.67
C ASP A 60 14.15 19.96 6.87
N ALA A 61 15.26 20.69 6.99
CA ALA A 61 16.23 20.46 8.06
C ALA A 61 15.59 20.65 9.44
N GLY A 62 15.62 19.61 10.27
CA GLY A 62 15.01 19.59 11.61
C GLY A 62 13.55 19.15 11.65
N GLU A 63 12.94 18.83 10.49
CA GLU A 63 11.57 18.34 10.44
C GLU A 63 11.51 16.80 10.46
N GLU A 64 10.75 16.24 11.40
CA GLU A 64 10.45 14.81 11.42
C GLU A 64 9.23 14.50 10.54
N LYS A 65 9.41 13.60 9.57
CA LYS A 65 8.27 13.13 8.77
C LYS A 65 7.39 12.21 9.61
N PRO A 66 6.06 12.38 9.55
CA PRO A 66 5.15 11.44 10.19
C PRO A 66 5.40 10.03 9.66
N LYS A 67 5.72 9.10 10.57
CA LYS A 67 5.81 7.67 10.26
C LYS A 67 4.42 7.12 9.95
N THR A 68 4.38 6.09 9.13
CA THR A 68 3.16 5.36 8.74
C THR A 68 3.51 3.92 8.41
N VAL A 69 2.50 3.07 8.27
CA VAL A 69 2.68 1.68 7.84
C VAL A 69 2.37 1.57 6.35
N GLY A 70 3.34 1.10 5.58
CA GLY A 70 3.16 0.66 4.22
C GLY A 70 2.77 -0.81 4.19
N VAL A 71 1.95 -1.20 3.22
CA VAL A 71 1.51 -2.57 2.99
C VAL A 71 1.75 -2.94 1.55
N LEU A 72 2.37 -4.09 1.33
CA LEU A 72 2.55 -4.73 0.04
C LEU A 72 1.67 -5.98 -0.04
N TYR A 73 0.85 -6.06 -1.08
CA TYR A 73 -0.03 -7.19 -1.39
C TYR A 73 0.48 -7.90 -2.65
N CYS A 74 0.60 -9.23 -2.61
CA CYS A 74 1.01 -10.06 -3.76
C CYS A 74 0.02 -11.20 -4.00
N ASN A 75 -0.43 -11.41 -5.24
CA ASN A 75 -1.28 -12.57 -5.60
C ASN A 75 -0.49 -13.83 -5.96
N PHE A 76 0.80 -13.80 -5.70
CA PHE A 76 1.74 -14.88 -5.88
C PHE A 76 2.65 -14.92 -4.67
N GLN A 77 3.25 -16.07 -4.43
CA GLN A 77 4.30 -16.22 -3.43
C GLN A 77 5.63 -15.78 -4.05
N PRO A 78 6.29 -14.72 -3.55
CA PRO A 78 7.61 -14.34 -4.04
C PRO A 78 8.63 -15.46 -3.74
N GLU A 79 9.39 -15.87 -4.76
CA GLU A 79 10.41 -16.93 -4.63
C GLU A 79 11.60 -16.50 -3.75
N VAL A 80 11.88 -15.20 -3.73
CA VAL A 80 12.95 -14.62 -2.92
C VAL A 80 12.30 -13.89 -1.74
N ASN A 81 12.41 -14.49 -0.55
CA ASN A 81 12.29 -13.75 0.71
C ASN A 81 13.53 -12.86 0.87
N SER A 82 13.72 -11.89 -0.02
CA SER A 82 14.90 -11.04 -0.02
C SER A 82 14.91 -10.23 1.29
N ARG A 83 15.84 -10.67 2.14
CA ARG A 83 16.30 -10.10 3.41
C ARG A 83 15.71 -8.71 3.69
N SER A 84 14.87 -8.64 4.73
CA SER A 84 14.35 -7.46 5.44
C SER A 84 13.00 -6.86 5.06
N LEU A 85 12.45 -7.05 3.84
CA LEU A 85 11.11 -6.50 3.50
C LEU A 85 9.94 -7.40 3.92
N PHE A 86 10.17 -8.72 4.00
CA PHE A 86 9.11 -9.73 4.18
C PHE A 86 9.26 -10.57 5.46
N ASN A 87 10.34 -10.35 6.21
CA ASN A 87 10.52 -10.99 7.50
C ASN A 87 9.78 -10.14 8.53
N GLY A 88 8.54 -10.54 8.80
CA GLY A 88 7.85 -10.11 10.01
C GLY A 88 8.76 -10.32 11.23
N LEU A 89 8.68 -9.36 12.15
CA LEU A 89 9.19 -9.50 13.52
C LEU A 89 8.76 -10.83 14.14
#